data_AF-A0A8D8JUA1-F1
#
_entry.id   AF-A0A8D8JUA1-F1
#
_cell.length_a   1.000
_cell.length_b   1.000
_cell.length_c   1.000
_cell.angle_alpha   90.00
_cell.angle_beta   90.00
_cell.angle_gamma   90.00
#
_symmetry.space_group_name_H-M   'P 1'
#
loop_
_entity.id
_entity.type
_entity.pdbx_description
1 polymer ?
#
loop_
_entity_poly.entity_id
_entity_poly.type
_entity_poly.pdbx_seq_one_letter_code
_entity_poly.pdbx_strand_id
1 'polypeptide(L)'
;TGKRLLSFCTQILKTATSLFNAEIKFVLSEIQAFRCIKMETSVKVTPQMPSSFKEFAGHVEPRDENCAAQLRFGHPLKQSEQNYDQHRQNLNLQMLRNREGLAAPLKLTMELKSVSKVGHLPFLPSTNVARDVLTGRDELIDYTDIFNLAENSEIMAQPHAVMEKNLGIL
;
A
#
# COMPACT_ATOMS: atom_id res chain seq x y z
N THR A 1 -47.54 14.96 27.07
CA THR A 1 -46.12 14.81 27.47
C THR A 1 -45.46 13.52 26.94
N GLY A 2 -46.18 12.39 26.80
CA GLY A 2 -45.58 11.10 26.36
C GLY A 2 -44.99 11.02 24.94
N LYS A 3 -45.48 11.81 23.97
CA LYS A 3 -44.97 11.76 22.57
C LYS A 3 -43.53 12.26 22.41
N ARG A 4 -43.07 13.19 23.26
CA ARG A 4 -41.68 13.69 23.24
C ARG A 4 -40.69 12.65 23.79
N LEU A 5 -41.08 11.89 24.81
CA LEU A 5 -40.26 10.80 25.36
C LEU A 5 -40.06 9.66 24.35
N LEU A 6 -41.13 9.27 23.63
CA LEU A 6 -41.05 8.26 22.57
C LEU A 6 -40.16 8.70 21.38
N SER A 7 -40.22 9.97 21.00
CA SER A 7 -39.34 10.54 19.98
C SER A 7 -37.87 10.56 20.43
N PHE A 8 -37.60 10.84 21.69
CA PHE A 8 -36.23 10.89 22.21
C PHE A 8 -35.62 9.48 22.28
N CYS A 9 -36.39 8.49 22.73
CA CYS A 9 -35.95 7.10 22.81
C CYS A 9 -35.66 6.51 21.42
N THR A 10 -36.49 6.83 20.41
CA THR A 10 -36.25 6.39 19.02
C THR A 10 -35.04 7.09 18.38
N GLN A 11 -34.75 8.34 18.74
CA GLN A 11 -33.54 9.05 18.29
C GLN A 11 -32.25 8.43 18.88
N ILE A 12 -32.28 8.05 20.16
CA ILE A 12 -31.16 7.38 20.85
C ILE A 12 -30.93 5.99 20.26
N LEU A 13 -31.98 5.21 20.05
CA LEU A 13 -31.87 3.89 19.42
C LEU A 13 -31.34 3.97 17.98
N LYS A 14 -31.74 4.99 17.20
CA LYS A 14 -31.22 5.23 15.84
C LYS A 14 -29.76 5.67 15.83
N THR A 15 -29.34 6.52 16.77
CA THR A 15 -27.94 6.94 16.87
C THR A 15 -27.04 5.80 17.34
N ALA A 16 -27.46 5.01 18.34
CA ALA A 16 -26.75 3.83 18.79
C ALA A 16 -26.61 2.76 17.69
N THR A 17 -27.68 2.48 16.93
CA THR A 17 -27.61 1.55 15.79
C THR A 17 -26.78 2.10 14.63
N SER A 18 -26.73 3.42 14.43
CA SER A 18 -25.85 4.03 13.40
C SER A 18 -24.36 3.95 13.76
N LEU A 19 -24.01 4.13 15.04
CA LEU A 19 -22.64 3.99 15.55
C LEU A 19 -22.17 2.53 15.49
N PHE A 20 -23.02 1.60 15.92
CA PHE A 20 -22.73 0.17 15.85
C PHE A 20 -22.57 -0.32 14.40
N ASN A 21 -23.40 0.17 13.48
CA ASN A 21 -23.25 -0.11 12.04
C ASN A 21 -22.01 0.56 11.42
N ALA A 22 -21.52 1.69 11.96
CA ALA A 22 -20.30 2.34 11.50
C ALA A 22 -19.04 1.57 11.96
N GLU A 23 -19.02 1.09 13.20
CA GLU A 23 -17.96 0.20 13.71
C GLU A 23 -17.93 -1.13 12.94
N ILE A 24 -19.09 -1.73 12.69
CA ILE A 24 -19.19 -2.97 11.88
C ILE A 24 -18.73 -2.72 10.44
N LYS A 25 -19.06 -1.57 9.82
CA LYS A 25 -18.54 -1.22 8.49
C LYS A 25 -17.03 -1.01 8.48
N PHE A 26 -16.45 -0.44 9.54
CA PHE A 26 -15.00 -0.30 9.70
C PHE A 26 -14.33 -1.67 9.77
N VAL A 27 -14.83 -2.58 10.62
CA VAL A 27 -14.31 -3.97 10.74
C VAL A 27 -14.53 -4.78 9.45
N LEU A 28 -15.68 -4.65 8.78
CA LEU A 28 -15.94 -5.31 7.50
C LEU A 28 -15.07 -4.77 6.36
N SER A 29 -14.74 -3.47 6.36
CA SER A 29 -13.75 -2.90 5.42
C SER A 29 -12.35 -3.46 5.65
N GLU A 30 -11.99 -3.77 6.91
CA GLU A 30 -10.72 -4.42 7.27
C GLU A 30 -10.71 -5.90 6.83
N ILE A 31 -11.81 -6.63 6.97
CA ILE A 31 -11.95 -8.01 6.44
C ILE A 31 -11.94 -8.02 4.90
N GLN A 32 -12.51 -7.00 4.24
CA GLN A 32 -12.46 -6.88 2.78
C GLN A 32 -11.07 -6.50 2.25
N ALA A 33 -10.25 -5.77 3.01
CA ALA A 33 -8.84 -5.59 2.70
C ALA A 33 -8.06 -6.92 2.75
N PHE A 34 -8.41 -7.83 3.67
CA PHE A 34 -7.88 -9.20 3.67
C PHE A 34 -8.42 -10.06 2.52
N ARG A 35 -9.70 -9.88 2.12
CA ARG A 35 -10.30 -10.59 0.97
C ARG A 35 -9.78 -10.07 -0.38
N CYS A 36 -9.26 -8.85 -0.42
CA CYS A 36 -8.56 -8.26 -1.56
C CYS A 36 -7.04 -8.40 -1.43
N ILE A 37 -6.53 -9.41 -0.73
CA ILE A 37 -5.29 -10.03 -1.23
C ILE A 37 -5.74 -10.85 -2.44
N LYS A 38 -6.00 -10.17 -3.57
CA LYS A 38 -5.77 -10.84 -4.84
C LYS A 38 -4.33 -11.26 -4.73
N MET A 39 -4.12 -12.56 -4.58
CA MET A 39 -2.88 -13.18 -4.99
C MET A 39 -2.76 -12.78 -6.45
N GLU A 40 -2.12 -11.65 -6.73
CA GLU A 40 -1.54 -11.43 -8.03
C GLU A 40 -0.78 -12.71 -8.28
N THR A 41 -1.14 -13.37 -9.37
CA THR A 41 -0.45 -14.55 -9.84
C THR A 41 0.98 -14.09 -10.09
N SER A 42 1.80 -14.14 -9.03
CA SER A 42 3.24 -14.22 -9.16
C SER A 42 3.42 -15.27 -10.22
N VAL A 43 4.04 -14.87 -11.33
CA VAL A 43 4.35 -15.78 -12.41
C VAL A 43 5.16 -16.87 -11.74
N LYS A 44 4.51 -18.00 -11.41
CA LYS A 44 5.16 -19.18 -10.86
C LYS A 44 5.97 -19.72 -12.02
N VAL A 45 7.16 -19.16 -12.20
CA VAL A 45 8.19 -19.74 -13.03
C VAL A 45 8.54 -21.02 -12.29
N THR A 46 7.97 -22.15 -12.72
CA THR A 46 8.43 -23.44 -12.24
C THR A 46 9.94 -23.50 -12.49
N PRO A 47 10.78 -23.92 -11.52
CA PRO A 47 12.19 -24.15 -11.74
C PRO A 47 12.35 -25.44 -12.57
N GLN A 48 11.75 -25.47 -13.74
CA GLN A 48 12.00 -26.42 -14.79
C GLN A 48 12.75 -25.61 -15.82
N MET A 49 14.06 -25.84 -15.92
CA MET A 49 14.87 -25.33 -17.02
C MET A 49 14.15 -25.75 -18.31
N PRO A 50 13.56 -24.81 -19.07
CA PRO A 50 12.89 -25.20 -20.29
C PRO A 50 13.96 -25.75 -21.23
N SER A 51 13.71 -26.93 -21.81
CA SER A 51 14.62 -27.60 -22.75
C SER A 51 14.91 -26.76 -24.00
N SER A 52 14.10 -25.73 -24.24
CA SER A 52 14.36 -24.66 -25.20
C SER A 52 14.16 -23.29 -24.53
N PHE A 53 15.08 -22.37 -24.79
CA PHE A 53 14.85 -20.95 -24.53
C PHE A 53 13.63 -20.54 -25.36
N LYS A 54 12.54 -20.12 -24.72
CA LYS A 54 11.46 -19.44 -25.43
C LYS A 54 12.04 -18.11 -25.88
N GLU A 55 12.40 -18.05 -27.14
CA GLU A 55 12.86 -16.83 -27.78
C GLU A 55 11.80 -15.76 -27.49
N PHE A 56 12.20 -14.72 -26.74
CA PHE A 56 11.33 -13.59 -26.50
C PHE A 56 10.96 -13.04 -27.87
N ALA A 57 9.72 -13.23 -28.29
CA ALA A 57 9.18 -12.66 -29.53
C ALA A 57 9.12 -11.14 -29.36
N GLY A 58 10.28 -10.51 -29.50
CA GLY A 58 10.51 -9.17 -29.02
C GLY A 58 11.52 -8.41 -29.85
N HIS A 59 11.88 -8.89 -31.04
CA HIS A 59 12.45 -8.08 -32.11
C HIS A 59 11.98 -8.64 -33.46
N VAL A 60 10.79 -8.23 -33.92
CA VAL A 60 10.59 -8.18 -35.37
C VAL A 60 11.50 -7.06 -35.85
N GLU A 61 12.29 -7.36 -36.89
CA GLU A 61 13.18 -6.40 -37.56
C GLU A 61 12.52 -5.01 -37.72
N PRO A 62 13.30 -3.92 -37.71
CA PRO A 62 12.78 -2.56 -37.82
C PRO A 62 12.25 -2.26 -39.25
N ARG A 63 11.16 -2.91 -39.66
CA ARG A 63 10.57 -2.81 -41.00
C ARG A 63 9.06 -2.56 -41.02
N ASP A 64 8.43 -2.27 -39.87
CA ASP A 64 7.01 -1.91 -39.85
C ASP A 64 6.81 -0.39 -39.80
N GLU A 65 5.92 0.11 -40.67
CA GLU A 65 5.62 1.53 -40.95
C GLU A 65 5.18 2.36 -39.72
N ASN A 66 4.82 1.71 -38.61
CA ASN A 66 4.35 2.39 -37.40
C ASN A 66 5.23 2.06 -36.18
N CYS A 67 6.23 2.92 -35.93
CA CYS A 67 7.10 2.92 -34.74
C CYS A 67 6.33 2.92 -33.39
N ALA A 68 5.05 3.29 -33.40
CA ALA A 68 4.20 3.33 -32.21
C ALA A 68 3.91 1.96 -31.59
N ALA A 69 3.90 0.86 -32.37
CA ALA A 69 3.66 -0.48 -31.84
C ALA A 69 4.88 -1.04 -31.08
N GLN A 70 6.09 -0.70 -31.53
CA GLN A 70 7.35 -1.06 -30.87
C GLN A 70 7.52 -0.35 -29.53
N LEU A 71 7.10 0.91 -29.44
CA LEU A 71 7.10 1.69 -28.18
C LEU A 71 6.09 1.16 -27.14
N ARG A 72 5.06 0.42 -27.57
CA ARG A 72 4.07 -0.18 -26.67
C ARG A 72 4.51 -1.53 -26.10
N PHE A 73 5.57 -2.12 -26.63
CA PHE A 73 6.10 -3.38 -26.11
C PHE A 73 6.84 -3.11 -24.79
N GLY A 74 6.14 -3.34 -23.68
CA GLY A 74 6.73 -3.35 -22.35
C GLY A 74 7.32 -4.71 -22.04
N HIS A 75 8.59 -4.75 -21.64
CA HIS A 75 9.22 -5.99 -21.17
C HIS A 75 8.42 -6.53 -19.96
N PRO A 76 8.07 -7.84 -19.90
CA PRO A 76 7.25 -8.37 -18.81
C PRO A 76 7.90 -8.22 -17.42
N LEU A 77 9.24 -8.18 -17.36
CA LEU A 77 9.98 -7.85 -16.14
C LEU A 77 9.58 -6.50 -15.56
N LYS A 78 9.23 -5.51 -16.38
CA LYS A 78 8.83 -4.18 -15.89
C LYS A 78 7.67 -4.27 -14.91
N GLN A 79 6.67 -5.10 -15.20
CA GLN A 79 5.53 -5.32 -14.31
C GLN A 79 5.94 -6.09 -13.04
N SER A 80 6.85 -7.05 -13.17
CA SER A 80 7.37 -7.82 -12.04
C SER A 80 8.15 -6.94 -11.06
N GLU A 81 9.04 -6.07 -11.57
CA GLU A 81 9.83 -5.15 -10.74
C GLU A 81 8.95 -4.14 -10.00
N GLN A 82 7.90 -3.62 -10.65
CA GLN A 82 6.95 -2.70 -10.02
C GLN A 82 6.23 -3.32 -8.81
N ASN A 83 5.97 -4.63 -8.84
CA ASN A 83 5.22 -5.33 -7.80
C ASN A 83 6.12 -6.11 -6.82
N TYR A 84 7.45 -6.07 -7.00
CA TYR A 84 8.40 -6.89 -6.25
C TYR A 84 8.30 -6.71 -4.73
N ASP A 85 8.34 -5.46 -4.25
CA ASP A 85 8.31 -5.15 -2.81
C ASP A 85 7.01 -5.59 -2.15
N GLN A 86 5.87 -5.33 -2.82
CA GLN A 86 4.55 -5.75 -2.33
C GLN A 86 4.43 -7.27 -2.30
N HIS A 87 4.96 -7.94 -3.33
CA HIS A 87 4.97 -9.40 -3.39
C HIS A 87 5.81 -10.01 -2.27
N ARG A 88 7.02 -9.50 -2.04
CA ARG A 88 7.91 -9.95 -0.96
C ARG A 88 7.25 -9.79 0.42
N GLN A 89 6.61 -8.65 0.68
CA GLN A 89 5.88 -8.42 1.93
C GLN A 89 4.70 -9.38 2.10
N ASN A 90 3.94 -9.62 1.04
CA ASN A 90 2.83 -10.58 1.06
C ASN A 90 3.30 -12.01 1.35
N LEU A 91 4.41 -12.44 0.74
CA LEU A 91 5.02 -13.74 1.02
C LEU A 91 5.45 -13.84 2.49
N ASN A 92 6.10 -12.81 3.04
CA ASN A 92 6.49 -12.79 4.44
C ASN A 92 5.29 -12.93 5.37
N LEU A 93 4.21 -12.17 5.14
CA LEU A 93 2.99 -12.27 5.94
C LEU A 93 2.32 -13.65 5.84
N GLN A 94 2.35 -14.29 4.67
CA GLN A 94 1.87 -15.66 4.51
C GLN A 94 2.73 -16.67 5.26
N MET A 95 4.05 -16.52 5.23
CA MET A 95 4.97 -17.37 6.01
C MET A 95 4.73 -17.22 7.51
N LEU A 96 4.61 -15.99 8.01
CA LEU A 96 4.26 -15.72 9.41
C LEU A 96 2.93 -16.37 9.78
N ARG A 97 1.91 -16.25 8.92
CA ARG A 97 0.60 -16.89 9.13
C ARG A 97 0.72 -18.40 9.28
N ASN A 98 1.52 -19.04 8.43
CA ASN A 98 1.67 -20.50 8.42
C ASN A 98 2.43 -20.99 9.66
N ARG A 99 3.38 -20.20 10.16
CA ARG A 99 4.23 -20.56 11.29
C ARG A 99 3.58 -20.26 12.64
N GLU A 100 3.06 -19.05 12.81
CA GLU A 100 2.61 -18.50 14.09
C GLU A 100 1.08 -18.32 14.17
N GLY A 101 0.36 -18.59 13.09
CA GLY A 101 -1.09 -18.45 12.99
C GLY A 101 -1.57 -17.05 12.57
N LEU A 102 -2.88 -16.84 12.62
CA LEU A 102 -3.54 -15.63 12.09
C LEU A 102 -3.23 -14.33 12.84
N ALA A 103 -2.91 -14.42 14.13
CA ALA A 103 -2.74 -13.24 14.97
C ALA A 103 -1.45 -12.46 14.63
N ALA A 104 -0.38 -13.15 14.22
CA ALA A 104 0.91 -12.54 13.92
C ALA A 104 0.86 -11.56 12.73
N PRO A 105 0.37 -11.92 11.53
CA PRO A 105 0.26 -10.97 10.42
C PRO A 105 -0.74 -9.84 10.72
N LEU A 106 -1.81 -10.12 11.48
CA LEU A 106 -2.75 -9.07 11.89
C LEU A 106 -2.08 -8.02 12.78
N LYS A 107 -1.30 -8.46 13.77
CA LYS A 107 -0.53 -7.56 14.64
C LYS A 107 0.43 -6.68 13.82
N LEU A 108 1.23 -7.30 12.94
CA LEU A 108 2.21 -6.57 12.14
C LEU A 108 1.56 -5.56 11.19
N THR A 109 0.45 -5.93 10.55
CA THR A 109 -0.30 -5.02 9.66
C THR A 109 -0.95 -3.87 10.41
N MET A 110 -1.45 -4.09 11.64
CA MET A 110 -1.96 -3.02 12.51
C MET A 110 -0.84 -2.06 12.93
N GLU A 111 0.34 -2.57 13.27
CA GLU A 111 1.52 -1.77 13.61
C GLU A 111 1.95 -0.89 12.42
N LEU A 112 2.08 -1.47 11.22
CA LEU A 112 2.41 -0.72 10.00
C LEU A 112 1.38 0.38 9.68
N LYS A 113 0.09 0.10 9.84
CA LYS A 113 -0.99 1.07 9.64
C LYS A 113 -0.94 2.19 10.68
N SER A 114 -0.58 1.86 11.92
CA SER A 114 -0.43 2.83 13.00
C SER A 114 0.76 3.75 12.75
N VAL A 115 1.91 3.21 12.34
CA VAL A 115 3.10 3.99 11.96
C VAL A 115 2.82 4.93 10.79
N SER A 116 2.06 4.47 9.79
CA SER A 116 1.70 5.30 8.63
C SER A 116 0.82 6.51 8.99
N LYS A 117 0.19 6.51 10.17
CA LYS A 117 -0.66 7.60 10.66
C LYS A 117 0.01 8.47 11.72
N VAL A 118 1.26 8.18 12.07
CA VAL A 118 1.99 9.01 13.04
C VAL A 118 2.11 10.42 12.47
N GLY A 119 1.58 11.39 13.21
CA GLY A 119 1.53 12.77 12.78
C GLY A 119 2.93 13.36 12.66
N HIS A 120 3.23 13.92 11.51
CA HIS A 120 4.43 14.72 11.26
C HIS A 120 4.02 16.12 10.81
N LEU A 121 4.87 17.10 11.06
CA LEU A 121 4.67 18.45 10.53
C LEU A 121 4.86 18.41 9.01
N PRO A 122 3.91 18.93 8.21
CA PRO A 122 3.90 18.77 6.76
C PRO A 122 4.99 19.57 6.03
N PHE A 123 5.71 20.45 6.74
CA PHE A 123 6.81 21.25 6.19
C PHE A 123 8.21 20.67 6.49
N LEU A 124 8.30 19.70 7.39
CA LEU A 124 9.56 19.02 7.69
C LEU A 124 9.60 17.69 6.92
N PRO A 125 10.80 17.26 6.45
CA PRO A 125 10.94 15.96 5.82
C PRO A 125 10.56 14.87 6.82
N SER A 126 9.63 13.99 6.44
CA SER A 126 9.27 12.83 7.26
C SER A 126 10.20 11.66 6.97
N THR A 127 10.80 11.09 8.00
CA THR A 127 11.59 9.86 7.90
C THR A 127 10.76 8.65 8.30
N ASN A 128 10.79 7.56 7.54
CA ASN A 128 9.99 6.35 7.77
C ASN A 128 10.66 5.33 8.72
N VAL A 129 11.53 5.76 9.64
CA VAL A 129 12.36 4.87 10.47
C VAL A 129 11.56 3.77 11.17
N ALA A 130 10.44 4.12 11.82
CA ALA A 130 9.62 3.13 12.52
C ALA A 130 9.00 2.08 11.57
N ARG A 131 8.70 2.47 10.32
CA ARG A 131 8.18 1.56 9.31
C ARG A 131 9.30 0.64 8.83
N ASP A 132 10.49 1.19 8.64
CA ASP A 132 11.64 0.45 8.13
C ASP A 132 12.06 -0.66 9.10
N VAL A 133 12.08 -0.37 10.41
CA VAL A 133 12.30 -1.37 11.48
C VAL A 133 11.26 -2.49 11.43
N LEU A 134 9.97 -2.17 11.25
CA LEU A 134 8.91 -3.21 11.17
C LEU A 134 9.02 -4.07 9.92
N THR A 135 9.57 -3.52 8.82
CA THR A 135 9.78 -4.25 7.57
C THR A 135 11.16 -4.92 7.47
N GLY A 136 12.08 -4.65 8.42
CA GLY A 136 13.47 -5.09 8.38
C GLY A 136 14.28 -4.46 7.23
N ARG A 137 13.92 -3.23 6.83
CA ARG A 137 14.61 -2.48 5.76
C ARG A 137 15.77 -1.65 6.33
N ASP A 138 15.83 -1.47 7.64
CA ASP A 138 16.88 -0.74 8.37
C ASP A 138 18.26 -1.40 8.32
N GLU A 139 18.32 -2.71 8.05
CA GLU A 139 19.57 -3.46 7.88
C GLU A 139 20.19 -3.30 6.48
N LEU A 140 19.42 -2.79 5.51
CA LEU A 140 19.81 -2.72 4.10
C LEU A 140 19.83 -1.26 3.63
N ILE A 141 20.80 -0.94 2.76
CA ILE A 141 20.88 0.38 2.13
C ILE A 141 20.50 0.20 0.66
N ASP A 142 19.45 0.89 0.22
CA ASP A 142 18.93 0.85 -1.14
C ASP A 142 19.26 2.14 -1.90
N TYR A 143 19.14 2.12 -3.22
CA TYR A 143 19.40 3.32 -4.05
C TYR A 143 18.44 4.47 -3.71
N THR A 144 17.26 4.17 -3.17
CA THR A 144 16.28 5.16 -2.72
C THR A 144 16.82 6.02 -1.58
N ASP A 145 17.68 5.46 -0.74
CA ASP A 145 18.18 6.13 0.46
C ASP A 145 19.29 7.13 0.12
N ILE A 146 19.96 6.93 -1.01
CA ILE A 146 21.06 7.80 -1.49
C ILE A 146 20.53 8.90 -2.41
N PHE A 147 19.60 8.58 -3.32
CA PHE A 147 19.21 9.50 -4.39
C PHE A 147 17.91 10.27 -4.14
N ASN A 148 17.05 9.84 -3.21
CA ASN A 148 15.73 10.46 -2.99
C ASN A 148 15.58 11.04 -1.58
N LEU A 149 16.61 11.71 -1.10
CA LEU A 149 16.57 12.41 0.18
C LEU A 149 15.64 13.62 0.10
N ALA A 150 14.67 13.70 1.01
CA ALA A 150 13.77 14.85 1.11
C ALA A 150 14.52 16.17 1.43
N GLU A 151 15.72 16.07 2.01
CA GLU A 151 16.63 17.19 2.27
C GLU A 151 17.18 17.83 0.97
N ASN A 152 17.27 17.05 -0.11
CA ASN A 152 17.78 17.50 -1.41
C ASN A 152 16.67 18.05 -2.32
N SER A 153 15.45 18.22 -1.80
CA SER A 153 14.35 18.81 -2.57
C SER A 153 14.64 20.29 -2.84
N GLU A 154 14.78 20.65 -4.11
CA GLU A 154 14.97 22.04 -4.56
C GLU A 154 13.78 22.95 -4.20
N ILE A 155 12.62 22.35 -3.93
CA ILE A 155 11.40 23.05 -3.57
C ILE A 155 11.29 23.12 -2.05
N MET A 156 11.73 24.23 -1.46
CA MET A 156 11.41 24.56 -0.07
C MET A 156 9.99 25.13 0.00
N ALA A 157 9.07 24.37 0.60
CA ALA A 157 7.69 24.82 0.76
C ALA A 157 7.59 25.83 1.91
N GLN A 158 6.90 26.95 1.67
CA GLN A 158 6.65 27.97 2.71
C GLN A 158 5.81 27.35 3.85
N PRO A 159 6.31 27.31 5.11
CA PRO A 159 5.65 26.59 6.19
C PRO A 159 4.20 27.02 6.44
N HIS A 160 3.93 28.32 6.30
CA HIS A 160 2.59 28.89 6.46
C HIS A 160 1.61 28.36 5.40
N ALA A 161 1.97 28.44 4.12
CA ALA A 161 1.12 27.98 3.02
C ALA A 161 0.83 26.47 3.08
N VAL A 162 1.81 25.66 3.48
CA VAL A 162 1.63 24.22 3.65
C VAL A 162 0.69 23.89 4.80
N MET A 163 0.84 24.59 5.93
CA MET A 163 0.02 24.38 7.13
C MET A 163 -1.43 24.82 6.89
N GLU A 164 -1.64 25.97 6.25
CA GLU A 164 -2.96 26.47 5.88
C GLU A 164 -3.69 25.53 4.91
N LYS A 165 -2.98 24.96 3.93
CA LYS A 165 -3.50 23.92 3.02
C LYS A 165 -3.87 22.64 3.78
N ASN A 166 -3.01 22.18 4.69
CA ASN A 166 -3.27 20.96 5.47
C ASN A 166 -4.46 21.12 6.44
N LEU A 167 -4.67 22.33 6.96
CA LEU A 167 -5.81 22.68 7.81
C LEU A 167 -7.08 23.04 7.01
N GLY A 168 -7.01 23.15 5.69
CA GLY A 168 -8.15 23.47 4.82
C GLY A 168 -8.61 24.93 4.90
N ILE A 169 -7.70 25.86 5.23
CA ILE A 169 -7.97 27.30 5.36
C ILE A 169 -7.79 28.02 4.01
N LEU A 170 -6.86 27.54 3.18
CA LEU A 170 -6.60 27.98 1.80
C LEU A 170 -7.22 27.03 0.77
#